data_AF-A0A356R3Y7-F1
#
_entry.id   AF-A0A356R3Y7-F1
#
_cell.length_a   1.000
_cell.length_b   1.000
_cell.length_c   1.000
_cell.angle_alpha   90.00
_cell.angle_beta   90.00
_cell.angle_gamma   90.00
#
_symmetry.space_group_name_H-M   'P 1'
#
loop_
_entity.id
_entity.type
_entity.pdbx_description
1 polymer ?
#
loop_
_entity_poly.entity_id
_entity_poly.type
_entity_poly.pdbx_seq_one_letter_code
_entity_poly.pdbx_strand_id
1 'polypeptide(L)' 'EGVWKGRWLQTGNDREGGFELKWSDDSPMAQGRWWYTRIGKDHNPLEPGGSFTMQRMSPVLTGGK' A
#
# COMPACT_ATOMS: atom_id res chain seq x y z
N GLU A 1 -4.77 -8.60 -15.13
CA GLU A 1 -4.94 -7.64 -14.02
C GLU A 1 -4.76 -8.36 -12.70
N GLY A 2 -4.03 -7.77 -11.75
CA GLY A 2 -3.77 -8.39 -10.45
C GLY A 2 -4.15 -7.48 -9.29
N VAL A 3 -4.96 -7.98 -8.36
CA VAL A 3 -5.30 -7.29 -7.11
C VAL A 3 -4.48 -7.87 -5.97
N TRP A 4 -3.64 -7.04 -5.37
CA TRP A 4 -2.85 -7.37 -4.19
C TRP A 4 -3.50 -6.77 -2.97
N LYS A 5 -3.60 -7.55 -1.90
CA LYS A 5 -4.15 -7.10 -0.62
C LYS A 5 -3.18 -7.45 0.49
N GLY A 6 -3.09 -6.59 1.49
CA GLY A 6 -2.22 -6.83 2.62
C GLY A 6 -2.62 -6.05 3.84
N ARG A 7 -1.85 -6.26 4.90
CA ARG A 7 -1.95 -5.52 6.15
C ARG A 7 -0.71 -4.66 6.31
N TRP A 8 -0.86 -3.55 7.01
CA TRP A 8 0.24 -2.68 7.41
C TRP A 8 0.16 -2.44 8.92
N LEU A 9 1.32 -2.21 9.52
CA LEU A 9 1.48 -1.89 10.94
C LEU A 9 2.51 -0.76 11.06
N GLN A 10 2.15 0.29 11.78
CA GLN A 10 3.01 1.42 12.12
C GLN A 10 3.15 1.50 13.63
N THR A 11 4.18 0.84 14.17
CA THR A 11 4.42 0.72 15.62
C THR A 11 4.62 2.07 16.30
N GLY A 12 5.34 3.01 15.67
CA GLY A 12 5.64 4.32 16.26
C GLY A 12 4.40 5.20 16.53
N ASN A 13 3.32 5.00 15.77
CA ASN A 13 2.07 5.74 15.94
C ASN A 13 0.94 4.88 16.54
N ASP A 14 1.23 3.61 16.88
CA ASP A 14 0.28 2.59 17.30
C ASP A 14 -0.94 2.49 16.36
N ARG A 15 -0.68 2.27 15.07
CA ARG A 15 -1.72 2.15 14.05
C ARG A 15 -1.51 0.92 13.21
N GLU A 16 -2.60 0.34 12.73
CA GLU A 16 -2.59 -0.75 11.77
C GLU A 16 -3.77 -0.63 10.83
N GLY A 17 -3.69 -1.36 9.73
CA GLY A 17 -4.73 -1.32 8.73
C GLY A 17 -4.52 -2.29 7.58
N GLY A 18 -5.37 -2.13 6.59
CA GLY A 18 -5.31 -2.87 5.34
C GLY A 18 -4.92 -1.98 4.17
N PHE A 19 -4.50 -2.61 3.10
CA PHE A 19 -4.38 -1.98 1.80
C PHE A 19 -4.82 -2.92 0.68
N GLU A 20 -5.22 -2.31 -0.43
CA GLU A 20 -5.47 -2.96 -1.72
C GLU A 20 -4.71 -2.19 -2.80
N LEU A 21 -4.09 -2.92 -3.73
CA LEU A 21 -3.34 -2.41 -4.87
C LEU A 21 -3.81 -3.13 -6.13
N LYS A 22 -4.10 -2.38 -7.19
CA LYS A 22 -4.51 -2.92 -8.50
C LYS A 22 -3.46 -2.59 -9.53
N TRP A 23 -2.92 -3.62 -10.17
CA TRP A 23 -1.98 -3.48 -11.29
C TRP A 23 -2.74 -3.40 -12.60
N SER A 24 -2.37 -2.42 -13.43
CA SER A 24 -2.73 -2.40 -14.84
C SER A 24 -1.83 -3.37 -15.59
N ASP A 25 -2.40 -4.13 -16.54
CA ASP A 25 -1.60 -4.97 -17.44
C ASP A 25 -0.88 -4.13 -18.52
N ASP A 26 -1.47 -2.98 -18.87
CA ASP A 26 -1.00 -2.10 -19.94
C ASP A 26 0.01 -1.04 -19.47
N SER A 27 0.25 -0.95 -18.15
CA SER A 27 1.07 0.10 -17.55
C SER A 27 1.92 -0.42 -16.41
N PRO A 28 3.15 0.09 -16.22
CA PRO A 28 3.96 -0.19 -15.03
C PRO A 28 3.39 0.47 -13.76
N MET A 29 2.24 1.13 -13.85
CA MET A 29 1.58 1.78 -12.72
C MET A 29 0.57 0.86 -12.03
N ALA A 30 0.45 1.04 -10.73
CA ALA A 30 -0.61 0.47 -9.92
C ALA A 30 -1.29 1.54 -9.07
N GLN A 31 -2.58 1.35 -8.86
CA GLN A 31 -3.43 2.24 -8.05
C GLN A 31 -3.77 1.53 -6.75
N GLY A 32 -3.55 2.22 -5.64
CA GLY A 32 -3.72 1.66 -4.31
C GLY A 32 -4.63 2.48 -3.42
N ARG A 33 -5.23 1.81 -2.45
CA ARG A 33 -5.97 2.40 -1.34
C ARG A 33 -5.59 1.71 -0.04
N TRP A 34 -5.54 2.46 1.04
CA TRP A 34 -5.29 1.93 2.38
C TRP A 34 -6.35 2.46 3.34
N TRP A 35 -6.58 1.75 4.44
CA TRP A 35 -7.54 2.12 5.49
C TRP A 35 -7.02 1.68 6.85
N TYR A 36 -7.52 2.30 7.91
CA TYR A 36 -7.24 1.89 9.30
C TYR A 36 -8.12 0.70 9.70
N THR A 37 -7.55 -0.23 10.47
CA THR A 37 -8.31 -1.24 11.22
C THR A 37 -8.21 -1.00 12.72
N ARG A 38 -7.18 -0.28 13.18
CA ARG A 38 -7.03 0.16 14.58
C ARG A 38 -6.16 1.41 14.68
N ILE A 39 -6.53 2.34 15.56
CA ILE A 39 -5.75 3.50 15.97
C ILE A 39 -5.69 3.52 17.50
N GLY A 40 -4.53 3.23 18.07
CA GLY A 40 -4.39 3.10 19.51
C GLY A 40 -5.30 1.98 20.06
N LYS A 41 -6.22 2.36 20.94
CA LYS A 41 -7.22 1.45 21.53
C LYS A 41 -8.52 1.38 20.72
N ASP A 42 -8.70 2.23 19.72
CA ASP A 42 -9.90 2.21 18.87
C ASP A 42 -9.77 1.15 17.77
N HIS A 43 -10.70 0.19 17.76
CA HIS A 43 -10.76 -0.94 16.82
C HIS A 43 -11.81 -0.74 15.72
N ASN A 44 -12.50 0.40 15.69
CA ASN A 44 -13.40 0.78 14.60
C ASN A 44 -13.24 2.27 14.24
N PRO A 45 -12.01 2.68 13.87
CA PRO A 45 -11.72 4.08 13.54
C PRO A 45 -12.57 4.55 12.35
N LEU A 46 -13.10 5.77 12.47
CA LEU A 46 -13.86 6.44 11.41
C LEU A 46 -12.97 7.34 10.54
N GLU A 47 -11.70 7.44 10.91
CA GLU A 47 -10.69 8.19 10.18
C GLU A 47 -10.57 7.65 8.75
N PRO A 48 -10.59 8.54 7.75
CA PRO A 48 -10.46 8.11 6.39
C PRO A 48 -9.07 7.53 6.15
N GLY A 49 -9.03 6.50 5.31
CA GLY A 49 -7.81 6.03 4.69
C GLY A 49 -7.31 6.97 3.60
N GLY A 50 -6.51 6.44 2.68
CA GLY A 50 -5.95 7.24 1.58
C GLY A 50 -5.79 6.44 0.30
N SER A 51 -5.50 7.15 -0.78
CA SER A 51 -5.13 6.58 -2.08
C SER A 51 -3.66 6.83 -2.37
N PHE A 52 -3.04 5.94 -3.14
CA PHE A 52 -1.64 6.06 -3.54
C PHE A 52 -1.40 5.43 -4.92
N THR A 53 -0.28 5.75 -5.53
CA THR A 53 0.18 5.10 -6.77
C THR A 53 1.53 4.43 -6.52
N MET A 54 1.77 3.32 -7.22
CA MET A 54 3.06 2.65 -7.24
C MET A 54 3.52 2.48 -8.68
N GLN A 55 4.82 2.64 -8.92
CA GLN A 55 5.45 2.33 -10.18
C GLN A 55 6.31 1.07 -10.01
N ARG A 56 6.20 0.11 -10.93
CA ARG A 56 7.15 -0.99 -11.04
C ARG A 56 8.49 -0.41 -11.44
N MET A 57 9.46 -0.47 -10.54
CA MET A 57 10.85 -0.16 -10.89
C MET A 57 11.41 -1.33 -11.69
N SER A 58 11.90 -1.06 -12.89
CA SER A 58 12.76 -2.01 -13.58
C SER A 58 14.07 -2.12 -12.79
N PRO A 59 14.62 -3.32 -12.57
CA PRO A 59 15.95 -3.42 -12.00
C PRO A 59 16.90 -2.60 -12.88
N VAL A 60 17.52 -1.57 -12.30
CA VAL A 60 18.64 -0.90 -12.95
C VAL A 60 19.71 -1.98 -13.07
N LEU A 61 20.03 -2.40 -14.28
CA LEU A 61 21.24 -3.17 -14.53
C LEU A 61 22.39 -2.26 -14.11
N THR A 62 22.87 -2.41 -12.88
CA THR A 62 24.18 -1.92 -12.49
C THR A 62 25.20 -2.76 -13.25
N GLY A 63 25.35 -2.45 -14.53
CA GLY A 63 26.44 -2.94 -15.36
C GLY A 63 27.74 -2.53 -14.69
N GLY A 64 28.50 -3.52 -14.27
CA GLY A 64 29.77 -3.32 -13.60
C GLY A 64 30.75 -2.50 -14.44
N LYS A 65 31.49 -1.66 -13.73
CA LYS A 65 32.93 -1.46 -13.95
C LYS A 65 33.58 -1.32 -12.59
#